data_AF-A0A2E2JYX3-F1
#
_entry.id   AF-A0A2E2JYX3-F1
#
_cell.length_a   1.000
_cell.length_b   1.000
_cell.length_c   1.000
_cell.angle_alpha   90.00
_cell.angle_beta   90.00
_cell.angle_gamma   90.00
#
_symmetry.space_group_name_H-M   'P 1'
#
loop_
_entity.id
_entity.type
_entity.pdbx_description
1 polymer ?
#
loop_
_entity_poly.entity_id
_entity_poly.type
_entity_poly.pdbx_seq_one_letter_code
_entity_poly.pdbx_strand_id
1 'polypeptide(L)'
;MQRYIDPIETVDEVEEKSRRVLVWGATLFLVGLIEGGFIPWFTNPRMGLSAHLSAVQGGMALLIIGLAWNRLQLSSLQLRWTYYLNVAGVVLIWLALTLAAVLGTSSGTPIAGAGFGAGTAAELTVQVMLTLGAGAAIAGGALFFWGLELTTWRKKGKS
;
A
#
# COMPACT_ATOMS: atom_id res chain seq x y z
N MET A 1 -13.45 29.59 19.18
CA MET A 1 -12.07 29.75 18.65
C MET A 1 -11.94 28.91 17.39
N GLN A 2 -12.11 29.52 16.22
CA GLN A 2 -11.84 28.86 14.94
C GLN A 2 -10.31 28.78 14.81
N ARG A 3 -9.74 27.57 14.77
CA ARG A 3 -8.30 27.40 14.49
C ARG A 3 -8.03 28.04 13.12
N TYR A 4 -7.32 29.16 13.11
CA TYR A 4 -6.72 29.69 11.89
C TYR A 4 -5.62 28.69 11.50
N ILE A 5 -5.92 27.82 10.54
CA ILE A 5 -4.93 26.93 9.95
C ILE A 5 -4.30 27.72 8.81
N ASP A 6 -2.99 27.95 8.92
CA ASP A 6 -2.24 28.74 7.95
C ASP A 6 -2.25 28.01 6.59
N PRO A 7 -2.71 28.66 5.49
CA PRO A 7 -2.71 28.04 4.17
C PRO A 7 -1.33 27.52 3.74
N ILE A 8 -0.24 28.16 4.19
CA ILE A 8 1.14 27.76 3.85
C ILE A 8 1.45 26.37 4.43
N GLU A 9 1.11 26.11 5.69
CA GLU A 9 1.36 24.82 6.36
C GLU A 9 0.66 23.66 5.64
N THR A 10 -0.54 23.91 5.11
CA THR A 10 -1.31 22.87 4.40
C THR A 10 -0.73 22.52 3.03
N VAL A 11 -0.14 23.49 2.33
CA VAL A 11 0.52 23.25 1.04
C VAL A 11 1.79 22.43 1.24
N ASP A 12 2.59 22.78 2.26
CA ASP A 12 3.80 22.03 2.62
C ASP A 12 3.49 20.59 3.03
N GLU A 13 2.43 20.34 3.82
CA GLU A 13 2.02 18.98 4.18
C GLU A 13 1.60 18.14 2.95
N VAL A 14 0.92 18.74 1.97
CA VAL A 14 0.46 18.05 0.76
C VAL A 14 1.64 17.68 -0.15
N GLU A 15 2.56 18.61 -0.38
CA GLU A 15 3.79 18.39 -1.15
C GLU A 15 4.69 17.34 -0.48
N GLU A 16 4.84 17.41 0.84
CA GLU A 16 5.59 16.43 1.63
C GLU A 16 5.01 15.02 1.46
N LYS A 17 3.69 14.86 1.58
CA LYS A 17 3.04 13.55 1.42
C LYS A 17 3.24 12.97 0.03
N SER A 18 3.11 13.79 -1.02
CA SER A 18 3.39 13.38 -2.40
C SER A 18 4.79 12.76 -2.52
N ARG A 19 5.81 13.50 -2.07
CA ARG A 19 7.21 13.04 -2.08
C ARG A 19 7.39 11.78 -1.24
N ARG A 20 6.75 11.69 -0.08
CA ARG A 20 6.87 10.52 0.80
C ARG A 20 6.22 9.28 0.20
N VAL A 21 5.09 9.39 -0.51
CA VAL A 21 4.52 8.24 -1.25
C VAL A 21 5.55 7.72 -2.26
N LEU A 22 6.19 8.61 -3.02
CA LEU A 22 7.21 8.21 -4.01
C LEU A 22 8.38 7.48 -3.35
N VAL A 23 8.88 7.99 -2.23
CA VAL A 23 9.97 7.35 -1.48
C VAL A 23 9.57 5.96 -0.99
N TRP A 24 8.36 5.81 -0.43
CA TRP A 24 7.85 4.50 -0.02
C TRP A 24 7.68 3.54 -1.19
N GLY A 25 7.16 4.03 -2.32
CA GLY A 25 7.03 3.25 -3.54
C GLY A 25 8.36 2.76 -4.08
N ALA A 26 9.35 3.65 -4.20
CA ALA A 26 10.70 3.30 -4.62
C ALA A 26 11.39 2.33 -3.65
N THR A 27 11.19 2.53 -2.34
CA THR A 27 11.74 1.65 -1.30
C THR A 27 11.17 0.25 -1.41
N LEU A 28 9.84 0.09 -1.47
CA LEU A 28 9.20 -1.21 -1.61
C LEU A 28 9.56 -1.89 -2.93
N PHE A 29 9.64 -1.13 -4.02
CA PHE A 29 10.07 -1.65 -5.31
C PHE A 29 11.50 -2.23 -5.22
N LEU A 30 12.45 -1.49 -4.65
CA LEU A 30 13.82 -1.95 -4.47
C LEU A 30 13.92 -3.16 -3.53
N VAL A 31 13.21 -3.13 -2.41
CA VAL A 31 13.17 -4.25 -1.46
C VAL A 31 12.58 -5.50 -2.11
N GLY A 32 11.52 -5.34 -2.91
CA GLY A 32 10.94 -6.44 -3.69
C GLY A 32 11.94 -7.07 -4.66
N LEU A 33 12.71 -6.25 -5.40
CA LEU A 33 13.76 -6.77 -6.30
C LEU A 33 14.81 -7.58 -5.55
N ILE A 34 15.23 -7.10 -4.38
CA ILE A 34 16.18 -7.81 -3.52
C ILE A 34 15.57 -9.12 -3.01
N GLU A 35 14.35 -9.07 -2.47
CA GLU A 35 13.59 -10.22 -1.96
C GLU A 35 13.43 -11.33 -3.01
N GLY A 36 13.29 -10.98 -4.28
CA GLY A 36 13.24 -11.93 -5.40
C GLY A 36 14.43 -12.89 -5.44
N GLY A 37 15.63 -12.43 -5.05
CA GLY A 37 16.83 -13.26 -4.96
C GLY A 37 16.83 -14.24 -3.78
N PHE A 38 16.02 -14.00 -2.76
CA PHE A 38 15.92 -14.85 -1.57
C PHE A 38 14.77 -15.86 -1.63
N ILE A 39 13.96 -15.87 -2.69
CA ILE A 39 12.79 -16.74 -2.83
C ILE A 39 13.08 -18.22 -2.51
N PRO A 40 14.17 -18.84 -3.03
CA PRO A 40 14.45 -20.25 -2.78
C PRO A 40 14.76 -20.61 -1.32
N TRP A 41 15.06 -19.61 -0.48
CA TRP A 41 15.45 -19.82 0.91
C TRP A 41 14.30 -19.62 1.92
N PHE A 42 13.11 -19.22 1.46
CA PHE A 42 11.94 -19.18 2.33
C PHE A 42 11.43 -20.60 2.62
N THR A 43 10.88 -20.78 3.83
CA THR A 43 10.18 -22.02 4.22
C THR A 43 9.09 -22.35 3.22
N ASN A 44 8.30 -21.35 2.80
CA ASN A 44 7.34 -21.47 1.70
C ASN A 44 7.73 -20.57 0.52
N PRO A 45 8.46 -21.09 -0.48
CA PRO A 45 8.87 -20.31 -1.65
C PRO A 45 7.72 -19.72 -2.47
N ARG A 46 6.51 -20.32 -2.45
CA ARG A 46 5.34 -19.76 -3.13
C ARG A 46 4.82 -18.51 -2.44
N MET A 47 4.81 -18.51 -1.10
CA MET A 47 4.54 -17.29 -0.32
C MET A 47 5.65 -16.25 -0.56
N GLY A 48 6.91 -16.67 -0.66
CA GLY A 48 8.03 -15.78 -0.99
C GLY A 48 7.84 -15.08 -2.34
N LEU A 49 7.38 -15.81 -3.36
CA LEU A 49 7.01 -15.22 -4.65
C LEU A 49 5.83 -14.24 -4.50
N SER A 50 4.81 -14.57 -3.69
CA SER A 50 3.71 -13.64 -3.42
C SER A 50 4.17 -12.36 -2.71
N ALA A 51 5.09 -12.47 -1.74
CA ALA A 51 5.67 -11.33 -1.04
C ALA A 51 6.45 -10.43 -2.02
N HIS A 52 7.35 -11.02 -2.82
CA HIS A 52 8.09 -10.33 -3.87
C HIS A 52 7.17 -9.55 -4.82
N LEU A 53 6.13 -10.22 -5.36
CA LEU A 53 5.18 -9.58 -6.27
C LEU A 53 4.40 -8.46 -5.57
N SER A 54 3.99 -8.65 -4.32
CA SER A 54 3.32 -7.61 -3.54
C SER A 54 4.21 -6.39 -3.32
N ALA A 55 5.51 -6.57 -3.04
CA ALA A 55 6.46 -5.48 -2.89
C ALA A 55 6.65 -4.70 -4.20
N VAL A 56 6.89 -5.41 -5.30
CA VAL A 56 7.14 -4.80 -6.61
C VAL A 56 5.89 -4.12 -7.15
N GLN A 57 4.74 -4.80 -7.17
CA GLN A 57 3.47 -4.24 -7.67
C GLN A 57 2.93 -3.13 -6.77
N GLY A 58 2.98 -3.34 -5.45
CA GLY A 58 2.59 -2.34 -4.48
C GLY A 58 3.49 -1.10 -4.54
N GLY A 59 4.81 -1.30 -4.67
CA GLY A 59 5.77 -0.21 -4.87
C GLY A 59 5.47 0.60 -6.14
N MET A 60 5.20 -0.08 -7.26
CA MET A 60 4.78 0.58 -8.50
C MET A 60 3.46 1.35 -8.34
N ALA A 61 2.47 0.78 -7.64
CA ALA A 61 1.20 1.45 -7.38
C ALA A 61 1.41 2.75 -6.58
N LEU A 62 2.24 2.72 -5.53
CA LEU A 62 2.59 3.93 -4.77
C LEU A 62 3.33 4.95 -5.64
N LEU A 63 4.28 4.53 -6.49
CA LEU A 63 4.94 5.44 -7.43
C LEU A 63 3.93 6.13 -8.35
N ILE A 64 2.96 5.38 -8.90
CA ILE A 64 1.90 5.94 -9.75
C ILE A 64 1.04 6.94 -8.95
N ILE A 65 0.66 6.61 -7.72
CA ILE A 65 -0.12 7.51 -6.86
C ILE A 65 0.63 8.81 -6.58
N GLY A 66 1.92 8.72 -6.23
CA GLY A 66 2.77 9.89 -6.00
C GLY A 66 2.94 10.75 -7.26
N LEU A 67 3.13 10.14 -8.44
CA LEU A 67 3.24 10.86 -9.70
C LEU A 67 1.91 11.52 -10.12
N ALA A 68 0.79 10.90 -9.79
CA ALA A 68 -0.55 11.41 -10.08
C ALA A 68 -1.07 12.38 -9.01
N TRP A 69 -0.33 12.63 -7.93
CA TRP A 69 -0.79 13.35 -6.75
C TRP A 69 -1.38 14.73 -7.06
N ASN A 70 -0.68 15.52 -7.89
CA ASN A 70 -1.11 16.86 -8.30
C ASN A 70 -2.34 16.86 -9.22
N ARG A 71 -2.82 15.68 -9.62
CA ARG A 71 -4.05 15.49 -10.40
C ARG A 71 -5.22 15.04 -9.53
N LEU A 72 -5.03 14.84 -8.22
CA LEU A 72 -6.09 14.40 -7.32
C LEU A 72 -6.88 15.62 -6.82
N GLN A 73 -8.16 15.69 -7.17
CA GLN A 73 -9.07 16.69 -6.65
C GLN A 73 -9.71 16.20 -5.35
N LEU A 74 -8.95 16.27 -4.27
CA LEU A 74 -9.36 15.83 -2.94
C LEU A 74 -9.12 16.95 -1.91
N SER A 75 -9.91 16.95 -0.83
CA SER A 75 -9.62 17.80 0.34
C SER A 75 -8.31 17.40 1.01
N SER A 76 -7.68 18.30 1.77
CA SER A 76 -6.43 18.01 2.50
C SER A 76 -6.55 16.79 3.42
N LEU A 77 -7.71 16.60 4.06
CA LEU A 77 -7.98 15.44 4.89
C LEU A 77 -8.06 14.14 4.06
N GLN A 78 -8.71 14.17 2.91
CA GLN A 78 -8.79 13.01 2.01
C GLN A 78 -7.42 12.67 1.40
N LEU A 79 -6.60 13.66 1.04
CA LEU A 79 -5.22 13.44 0.60
C LEU A 79 -4.38 12.79 1.70
N ARG A 80 -4.52 13.26 2.94
CA ARG A 80 -3.85 12.66 4.10
C ARG A 80 -4.24 11.20 4.30
N TRP A 81 -5.51 10.85 4.20
CA TRP A 81 -5.96 9.46 4.27
C TRP A 81 -5.54 8.64 3.05
N THR A 82 -5.53 9.22 1.86
CA THR A 82 -5.03 8.58 0.64
C THR A 82 -3.57 8.15 0.83
N TYR A 83 -2.73 9.03 1.40
CA TYR A 83 -1.35 8.70 1.76
C TYR A 83 -1.28 7.51 2.74
N TYR A 84 -1.92 7.63 3.90
CA TYR A 84 -1.75 6.65 4.97
C TYR A 84 -2.33 5.28 4.60
N LEU A 85 -3.51 5.25 3.99
CA LEU A 85 -4.19 4.01 3.65
C LEU A 85 -3.45 3.24 2.55
N ASN A 86 -2.97 3.91 1.50
CA ASN A 86 -2.20 3.23 0.46
C ASN A 86 -0.84 2.75 0.97
N VAL A 87 -0.09 3.59 1.67
CA VAL A 87 1.23 3.20 2.19
C VAL A 87 1.10 2.08 3.23
N ALA A 88 0.24 2.25 4.24
CA ALA A 88 0.08 1.24 5.29
C ALA A 88 -0.54 -0.05 4.73
N GLY A 89 -1.50 0.04 3.81
CA GLY A 89 -2.12 -1.12 3.18
C GLY A 89 -1.11 -1.98 2.44
N VAL A 90 -0.34 -1.37 1.54
CA VAL A 90 0.68 -2.09 0.77
C VAL A 90 1.77 -2.66 1.67
N VAL A 91 2.29 -1.88 2.62
CA VAL A 91 3.34 -2.33 3.54
C VAL A 91 2.86 -3.49 4.42
N LEU A 92 1.63 -3.42 4.97
CA LEU A 92 1.08 -4.49 5.80
C LEU A 92 0.88 -5.79 5.00
N ILE A 93 0.37 -5.72 3.77
CA ILE A 93 0.20 -6.89 2.91
C ILE A 93 1.57 -7.53 2.62
N TRP A 94 2.54 -6.73 2.19
CA TRP A 94 3.88 -7.22 1.90
C TRP A 94 4.53 -7.87 3.13
N LEU A 95 4.48 -7.20 4.30
CA LEU A 95 5.04 -7.74 5.54
C LEU A 95 4.35 -9.04 5.96
N ALA A 96 3.03 -9.13 5.82
CA ALA A 96 2.28 -10.33 6.16
C ALA A 96 2.66 -11.51 5.26
N LEU A 97 2.82 -11.29 3.96
CA LEU A 97 3.26 -12.32 3.00
C LEU A 97 4.71 -12.73 3.23
N THR A 98 5.59 -11.78 3.56
CA THR A 98 6.99 -12.06 3.92
C THR A 98 7.04 -12.94 5.17
N LEU A 99 6.27 -12.57 6.20
CA LEU A 99 6.16 -13.36 7.44
C LEU A 99 5.57 -14.75 7.17
N ALA A 100 4.56 -14.85 6.30
CA ALA A 100 3.99 -16.11 5.86
C ALA A 100 5.02 -17.00 5.13
N ALA A 101 5.89 -16.41 4.32
CA ALA A 101 6.95 -17.11 3.61
C ALA A 101 8.01 -17.67 4.55
N VAL A 102 8.40 -16.88 5.57
CA VAL A 102 9.37 -17.28 6.59
C VAL A 102 8.80 -18.35 7.52
N LEU A 103 7.58 -18.15 8.04
CA LEU A 103 6.97 -19.02 9.04
C LEU A 103 6.23 -20.23 8.45
N GLY A 104 5.94 -20.23 7.14
CA GLY A 104 5.15 -21.27 6.50
C GLY A 104 3.67 -21.24 6.89
N THR A 105 3.07 -20.06 7.10
CA THR A 105 1.63 -19.97 7.40
C THR A 105 0.79 -20.32 6.16
N SER A 106 -0.45 -20.77 6.35
CA SER A 106 -1.32 -21.17 5.22
C SER A 106 -2.76 -20.68 5.28
N SER A 107 -3.27 -20.29 6.46
CA SER A 107 -4.71 -20.02 6.67
C SER A 107 -5.21 -18.79 5.90
N GLY A 108 -4.41 -17.73 5.88
CA GLY A 108 -4.78 -16.47 5.20
C GLY A 108 -4.64 -16.51 3.67
N THR A 109 -3.95 -17.53 3.14
CA THR A 109 -3.58 -17.63 1.72
C THR A 109 -3.63 -19.08 1.22
N PRO A 110 -4.80 -19.75 1.22
CA PRO A 110 -4.91 -21.21 1.10
C PRO A 110 -4.25 -21.83 -0.13
N ILE A 111 -4.25 -21.10 -1.27
CA ILE A 111 -3.65 -21.58 -2.52
C ILE A 111 -2.12 -21.63 -2.40
N ALA A 112 -1.48 -20.50 -2.05
CA ALA A 112 -0.03 -20.44 -2.02
C ALA A 112 0.54 -21.01 -0.70
N GLY A 113 -0.28 -21.12 0.34
CA GLY A 113 0.00 -21.79 1.63
C GLY A 113 -0.17 -23.31 1.62
N ALA A 114 -0.69 -23.92 0.56
CA ALA A 114 -1.04 -25.35 0.56
C ALA A 114 0.14 -26.28 0.91
N GLY A 115 -0.04 -27.19 1.88
CA GLY A 115 1.02 -28.10 2.34
C GLY A 115 1.99 -27.48 3.36
N PHE A 116 1.71 -26.26 3.83
CA PHE A 116 2.39 -25.62 4.95
C PHE A 116 1.40 -25.37 6.10
N GLY A 117 1.95 -25.12 7.29
CA GLY A 117 1.19 -24.70 8.45
C GLY A 117 2.12 -24.22 9.55
N ALA A 118 1.68 -23.20 10.28
CA ALA A 118 2.40 -22.66 11.42
C ALA A 118 1.57 -22.76 12.71
N GLY A 119 2.17 -22.38 13.84
CA GLY A 119 1.43 -22.29 15.10
C GLY A 119 0.31 -21.24 15.02
N THR A 120 -0.75 -21.43 15.81
CA THR A 120 -1.97 -20.59 15.80
C THR A 120 -1.68 -19.09 15.91
N ALA A 121 -0.70 -18.69 16.73
CA ALA A 121 -0.32 -17.29 16.88
C ALA A 121 0.25 -16.68 15.58
N ALA A 122 1.05 -17.45 14.83
CA ALA A 122 1.62 -17.02 13.56
C ALA A 122 0.54 -16.89 12.48
N GLU A 123 -0.32 -17.91 12.37
CA GLU A 123 -1.46 -17.93 11.43
C GLU A 123 -2.39 -16.72 11.67
N LEU A 124 -2.76 -16.49 12.93
CA LEU A 124 -3.63 -15.37 13.30
C LEU A 124 -2.98 -14.02 13.02
N THR A 125 -1.69 -13.87 13.35
CA THR A 125 -0.95 -12.63 13.10
C THR A 125 -0.95 -12.27 11.61
N VAL A 126 -0.57 -13.23 10.75
CA VAL A 126 -0.57 -13.03 9.30
C VAL A 126 -1.97 -12.71 8.78
N GLN A 127 -2.99 -13.44 9.24
CA GLN A 127 -4.38 -13.23 8.79
C GLN A 127 -4.90 -11.83 9.15
N VAL A 128 -4.63 -11.35 10.38
CA VAL A 128 -5.02 -10.01 10.82
C VAL A 128 -4.32 -8.95 9.99
N MET A 129 -3.00 -9.09 9.77
CA MET A 129 -2.23 -8.14 8.95
C MET A 129 -2.73 -8.09 7.51
N LEU A 130 -3.00 -9.25 6.89
CA LEU A 130 -3.56 -9.31 5.53
C LEU A 130 -4.93 -8.64 5.47
N THR A 131 -5.80 -8.89 6.45
CA THR A 131 -7.16 -8.33 6.47
C THR A 131 -7.13 -6.81 6.62
N LEU A 132 -6.35 -6.29 7.57
CA LEU A 132 -6.19 -4.85 7.78
C LEU A 132 -5.51 -4.18 6.58
N GLY A 133 -4.46 -4.80 6.06
CA GLY A 133 -3.74 -4.31 4.88
C GLY A 133 -4.62 -4.24 3.65
N ALA A 134 -5.42 -5.28 3.39
CA ALA A 134 -6.38 -5.31 2.29
C ALA A 134 -7.47 -4.24 2.46
N GLY A 135 -8.05 -4.10 3.64
CA GLY A 135 -9.04 -3.06 3.93
C GLY A 135 -8.49 -1.64 3.70
N ALA A 136 -7.27 -1.38 4.17
CA ALA A 136 -6.59 -0.11 3.94
C ALA A 136 -6.27 0.12 2.46
N ALA A 137 -5.75 -0.87 1.75
CA ALA A 137 -5.44 -0.76 0.32
C ALA A 137 -6.69 -0.50 -0.52
N ILE A 138 -7.82 -1.16 -0.21
CA ILE A 138 -9.11 -0.93 -0.89
C ILE A 138 -9.61 0.49 -0.63
N ALA A 139 -9.62 0.94 0.63
CA ALA A 139 -10.09 2.28 0.97
C ALA A 139 -9.18 3.37 0.37
N GLY A 140 -7.86 3.17 0.41
CA GLY A 140 -6.87 4.06 -0.19
C GLY A 140 -6.98 4.12 -1.72
N GLY A 141 -7.16 2.98 -2.37
CA GLY A 141 -7.38 2.88 -3.81
C GLY A 141 -8.69 3.54 -4.25
N ALA A 142 -9.75 3.40 -3.45
CA ALA A 142 -11.03 4.07 -3.70
C ALA A 142 -10.90 5.60 -3.61
N LEU A 143 -10.17 6.13 -2.62
CA LEU A 143 -9.88 7.57 -2.54
C LEU A 143 -9.05 8.06 -3.72
N PHE A 144 -8.02 7.31 -4.12
CA PHE A 144 -7.20 7.63 -5.29
C PHE A 144 -8.04 7.69 -6.57
N PHE A 145 -8.85 6.67 -6.82
CA PHE A 145 -9.77 6.62 -7.96
C PHE A 145 -10.75 7.80 -7.94
N TRP A 146 -11.39 8.04 -6.80
CA TRP A 146 -12.34 9.15 -6.64
C TRP A 146 -11.68 10.52 -6.89
N GLY A 147 -10.46 10.70 -6.39
CA GLY A 147 -9.69 11.92 -6.61
C GLY A 147 -9.35 12.17 -8.08
N LEU A 148 -9.16 11.12 -8.89
CA LEU A 148 -8.96 11.24 -10.33
C LEU A 148 -10.26 11.51 -11.09
N GLU A 149 -11.37 10.87 -10.71
CA GLU A 149 -12.66 11.05 -11.38
C GLU A 149 -13.21 12.47 -11.22
N LEU A 150 -12.98 13.11 -10.06
CA LEU A 150 -13.32 14.52 -9.89
C LEU A 150 -12.56 15.44 -10.87
N THR A 151 -11.38 15.01 -11.32
CA THR A 151 -10.56 15.75 -12.28
C THR A 151 -11.07 15.69 -13.71
N THR A 152 -11.66 14.57 -14.12
CA THR A 152 -12.19 14.37 -15.48
C THR A 152 -13.54 15.07 -15.67
N TRP A 153 -14.39 15.10 -14.64
CA TRP A 153 -15.74 15.68 -14.74
C TRP A 153 -15.78 17.21 -14.75
N ARG A 154 -14.89 17.87 -14.00
CA ARG A 154 -14.95 19.33 -13.82
C ARG A 154 -14.47 20.15 -15.02
N LYS A 155 -13.92 19.50 -16.07
CA LYS A 155 -13.54 20.16 -17.33
C LYS A 155 -14.71 20.42 -18.29
N LYS A 156 -15.95 20.03 -17.98
CA LYS A 156 -17.13 20.22 -18.87
C LYS A 156 -17.98 21.47 -18.60
N GLY A 157 -17.49 22.46 -17.84
CA GLY A 157 -18.31 23.58 -17.34
C GLY A 157 -17.96 25.00 -17.79
N LYS A 158 -16.92 25.22 -18.61
CA LYS A 158 -16.56 26.56 -19.11
C LYS A 158 -15.93 26.48 -20.50
N SER A 159 -16.75 26.55 -21.55
CA SER A 159 -16.36 27.02 -22.89
C SER A 159 -17.28 28.18 -23.25
#